data_AF-A0A3G1KYM7-F1
#
_entry.id   AF-A0A3G1KYM7-F1
#
_cell.length_a   1.000
_cell.length_b   1.000
_cell.length_c   1.000
_cell.angle_alpha   90.00
_cell.angle_beta   90.00
_cell.angle_gamma   90.00
#
_symmetry.space_group_name_H-M   'P 1'
#
loop_
_entity.id
_entity.type
_entity.pdbx_description
1 polymer ?
#
loop_
_entity_poly.entity_id
_entity_poly.type
_entity_poly.pdbx_seq_one_letter_code
_entity_poly.pdbx_strand_id
1 'polypeptide(L)'
;MRTNKQVLRGQRAKFKSAFADLLEIPPDIALNLPRITMIGNLQLNIENHKGIVEYTDSKIRVLVARGTLDIEGSNLILRNIQLDEIMINGEILQIKVSISG
;
A
#
# COMPACT_ATOMS: atom_id res chain seq x y z
N MET A 1 37.66 22.57 35.81
CA MET A 1 37.75 21.54 34.77
C MET A 1 36.37 21.32 34.16
N ARG A 2 36.17 21.63 32.87
CA ARG A 2 34.88 21.51 32.16
C ARG A 2 34.75 20.12 31.53
N THR A 3 33.63 19.46 31.81
CA THR A 3 33.27 18.07 31.45
C THR A 3 33.30 17.78 29.95
N ASN A 4 33.98 16.71 29.56
CA ASN A 4 34.16 16.28 28.17
C ASN A 4 32.96 15.44 27.67
N LYS A 5 31.81 16.09 27.48
CA LYS A 5 30.60 15.53 26.83
C LYS A 5 30.70 15.53 25.28
N GLN A 6 31.83 15.92 24.70
CA GLN A 6 31.93 16.22 23.25
C GLN A 6 32.24 15.01 22.36
N VAL A 7 32.86 13.94 22.88
CA VAL A 7 33.24 12.77 22.05
C VAL A 7 32.01 11.93 21.62
N LEU A 8 30.89 12.01 22.34
CA LEU A 8 29.63 11.30 22.02
C LEU A 8 28.82 11.96 20.88
N ARG A 9 29.18 13.16 20.42
CA ARG A 9 28.43 13.88 19.37
C ARG A 9 28.89 13.58 17.94
N GLY A 10 30.14 13.15 17.75
CA GLY A 10 30.71 12.89 16.42
C GLY A 10 30.19 11.61 15.74
N GLN A 11 29.81 10.59 16.52
CA GLN A 11 29.29 9.33 15.96
C GLN A 11 27.83 9.47 15.51
N ARG A 12 26.99 10.18 16.28
CA ARG A 12 25.56 10.38 15.97
C ARG A 12 25.29 11.12 14.66
N ALA A 13 26.17 12.04 14.26
CA ALA A 13 25.99 12.81 13.02
C ALA A 13 26.30 11.99 11.76
N LYS A 14 27.30 11.09 11.80
CA LYS A 14 27.61 10.19 10.68
C LYS A 14 26.56 9.09 10.47
N PHE A 15 25.88 8.65 11.53
CA PHE A 15 24.72 7.77 11.38
C PHE A 15 23.51 8.48 10.76
N LYS A 16 23.27 9.76 11.06
CA LYS A 16 22.10 10.48 10.51
C LYS A 16 22.13 10.70 8.99
N SER A 17 23.30 10.85 8.38
CA SER A 17 23.41 10.97 6.92
C SER A 17 23.39 9.62 6.22
N ALA A 18 23.90 8.56 6.85
CA ALA A 18 23.86 7.20 6.28
C ALA A 18 22.43 6.61 6.22
N PHE A 19 21.49 7.08 7.04
CA PHE A 19 20.05 6.73 6.93
C PHE A 19 19.29 7.55 5.88
N ALA A 20 19.86 8.68 5.43
CA ALA A 20 19.16 9.62 4.54
C ALA A 20 19.18 9.20 3.06
N ASP A 21 20.17 8.38 2.66
CA ASP A 21 20.29 7.83 1.29
C ASP A 21 20.00 6.31 1.22
N LEU A 22 19.97 5.58 2.36
CA LEU A 22 19.93 4.10 2.40
C LEU A 22 18.53 3.47 2.26
N LEU A 23 17.44 4.22 2.25
CA LEU A 23 16.17 3.60 1.93
C LEU A 23 15.74 4.08 0.55
N GLU A 24 16.32 3.44 -0.48
CA GLU A 24 15.72 3.21 -1.82
C GLU A 24 14.38 2.44 -1.71
N ILE A 25 13.65 2.61 -0.61
CA ILE A 25 12.33 2.06 -0.42
C ILE A 25 11.46 2.68 -1.51
N PRO A 26 10.78 1.85 -2.33
CA PRO A 26 9.82 2.33 -3.29
C PRO A 26 8.87 3.35 -2.66
N PRO A 27 8.62 4.49 -3.30
CA PRO A 27 7.82 5.56 -2.72
C PRO A 27 6.46 5.10 -2.21
N ASP A 28 5.86 4.08 -2.83
CA ASP A 28 4.59 3.50 -2.40
C ASP A 28 4.67 2.80 -1.03
N ILE A 29 5.78 2.12 -0.72
CA ILE A 29 6.00 1.50 0.60
C ILE A 29 6.24 2.59 1.64
N ALA A 30 7.08 3.58 1.33
CA ALA A 30 7.37 4.70 2.23
C ALA A 30 6.12 5.54 2.54
N LEU A 31 5.22 5.70 1.56
CA LEU A 31 3.97 6.45 1.68
C LEU A 31 2.77 5.59 2.10
N ASN A 32 2.98 4.28 2.30
CA ASN A 32 1.93 3.30 2.64
C ASN A 32 0.75 3.33 1.65
N LEU A 33 1.05 3.41 0.35
CA LEU A 33 0.06 3.40 -0.72
C LEU A 33 -0.40 1.96 -1.00
N PRO A 34 -1.63 1.76 -1.46
CA PRO A 34 -2.05 0.48 -2.00
C PRO A 34 -1.35 0.23 -3.34
N ARG A 35 -0.86 -1.00 -3.54
CA ARG A 35 -0.33 -1.45 -4.84
C ARG A 35 -1.41 -2.26 -5.53
N ILE A 36 -1.68 -1.89 -6.79
CA ILE A 36 -2.73 -2.51 -7.61
C ILE A 36 -2.05 -3.11 -8.84
N THR A 37 -2.18 -4.42 -9.01
CA THR A 37 -1.62 -5.15 -10.16
C THR A 37 -2.76 -5.81 -10.92
N MET A 38 -2.85 -5.56 -12.23
CA MET A 38 -3.92 -6.07 -13.10
C MET A 38 -3.33 -6.96 -14.20
N ILE A 39 -3.96 -8.11 -14.45
CA ILE A 39 -3.59 -9.02 -15.54
C ILE A 39 -4.77 -9.13 -16.51
N GLY A 40 -4.69 -8.39 -17.62
CA GLY A 40 -5.85 -8.14 -18.47
C GLY A 40 -7.01 -7.56 -17.67
N ASN A 41 -8.24 -7.64 -18.16
CA ASN A 41 -9.42 -7.30 -17.36
C ASN A 41 -9.95 -8.50 -16.57
N LEU A 42 -9.13 -9.52 -16.31
CA LEU A 42 -9.55 -10.82 -15.78
C LEU A 42 -9.20 -11.04 -14.30
N GLN A 43 -8.15 -10.36 -13.83
CA GLN A 43 -7.62 -10.52 -12.48
C GLN A 43 -7.03 -9.21 -11.97
N LEU A 44 -7.29 -8.94 -10.69
CA LEU A 44 -6.75 -7.82 -9.92
C LEU A 44 -6.13 -8.34 -8.62
N ASN A 45 -4.90 -7.90 -8.33
CA ASN A 45 -4.27 -8.05 -7.03
C ASN A 45 -4.19 -6.69 -6.35
N ILE A 46 -4.57 -6.63 -5.07
CA ILE A 46 -4.53 -5.43 -4.24
C ILE A 46 -3.70 -5.73 -3.01
N GLU A 47 -2.57 -5.07 -2.89
CA GLU A 47 -1.71 -5.17 -1.71
C GLU A 47 -1.91 -3.96 -0.78
N ASN A 48 -1.56 -4.13 0.50
CA ASN A 48 -1.69 -3.11 1.54
C ASN A 48 -3.13 -2.58 1.70
N HIS A 49 -4.09 -3.49 1.60
CA HIS A 49 -5.49 -3.22 1.94
C HIS A 49 -5.69 -3.17 3.46
N LYS A 50 -6.88 -2.71 3.88
CA LYS A 50 -7.34 -2.62 5.28
C LYS A 50 -8.68 -3.33 5.49
N GLY A 51 -9.02 -4.21 4.56
CA GLY A 51 -10.24 -5.01 4.56
C GLY A 51 -11.17 -4.68 3.41
N ILE A 52 -12.25 -5.45 3.30
CA ILE A 52 -13.30 -5.32 2.29
C ILE A 52 -14.50 -4.66 2.93
N VAL A 53 -15.06 -3.65 2.26
CA VAL A 53 -16.21 -2.86 2.73
C VAL A 53 -17.51 -3.33 2.06
N GLU A 54 -17.42 -3.72 0.78
CA GLU A 54 -18.56 -4.14 -0.03
C GLU A 54 -18.12 -5.26 -0.96
N TYR A 55 -18.94 -6.29 -1.11
CA TYR A 55 -18.68 -7.40 -2.04
C TYR A 55 -19.99 -7.90 -2.64
N THR A 56 -20.06 -7.83 -3.97
CA THR A 56 -21.11 -8.37 -4.82
C THR A 56 -20.47 -8.95 -6.09
N ASP A 57 -21.28 -9.58 -6.95
CA ASP A 57 -20.84 -10.11 -8.24
C ASP A 57 -20.44 -9.03 -9.27
N SER A 58 -20.77 -7.76 -9.01
CA SER A 58 -20.59 -6.64 -9.95
C SER A 58 -19.83 -5.46 -9.35
N LYS A 59 -19.62 -5.48 -8.02
CA LYS A 59 -18.91 -4.43 -7.29
C LYS A 59 -18.16 -4.96 -6.08
N ILE A 60 -16.91 -4.53 -5.95
CA ILE A 60 -16.07 -4.77 -4.77
C ILE A 60 -15.51 -3.43 -4.30
N ARG A 61 -15.65 -3.13 -3.00
CA ARG A 61 -15.01 -1.97 -2.38
C ARG A 61 -14.00 -2.43 -1.35
N VAL A 62 -12.76 -1.99 -1.51
CA VAL A 62 -11.64 -2.32 -0.62
C VAL A 62 -11.20 -1.05 0.12
N LEU A 63 -11.06 -1.15 1.44
CA LEU A 63 -10.49 -0.09 2.26
C LEU A 63 -8.97 -0.13 2.11
N VAL A 64 -8.36 1.04 1.97
CA VAL A 64 -6.90 1.23 1.91
C VAL A 64 -6.48 2.31 2.89
N ALA A 65 -5.18 2.44 3.16
CA ALA A 65 -4.67 3.29 4.23
C ALA A 65 -5.18 4.75 4.22
N ARG A 66 -5.50 5.30 3.05
CA ARG A 66 -5.97 6.69 2.88
C ARG A 66 -7.23 6.80 2.03
N GLY A 67 -8.15 5.84 2.11
CA GLY A 67 -9.43 5.92 1.38
C GLY A 67 -9.92 4.57 0.87
N THR A 68 -10.48 4.53 -0.34
CA THR A 68 -11.08 3.30 -0.89
C THR A 68 -10.66 3.03 -2.34
N LEU A 69 -10.68 1.76 -2.70
CA LEU A 69 -10.68 1.26 -4.07
C LEU A 69 -12.05 0.70 -4.39
N ASP A 70 -12.70 1.27 -5.39
CA ASP A 70 -13.97 0.78 -5.92
C ASP A 70 -13.69 0.05 -7.24
N ILE A 71 -14.02 -1.23 -7.30
CA ILE A 71 -13.88 -2.11 -8.44
C ILE A 71 -15.28 -2.43 -8.94
N GLU A 72 -15.57 -2.13 -10.20
CA GLU A 72 -16.86 -2.44 -10.84
C GLU A 72 -16.64 -3.31 -12.07
N GLY A 73 -17.54 -4.26 -12.30
CA GLY A 73 -17.35 -5.31 -13.30
C GLY A 73 -18.48 -6.33 -13.37
N SER A 74 -18.18 -7.50 -13.90
CA SER A 74 -19.09 -8.65 -13.98
C SER A 74 -18.41 -9.92 -13.46
N ASN A 75 -19.17 -10.82 -12.82
CA ASN A 75 -18.67 -12.07 -12.26
C ASN A 75 -17.44 -11.90 -11.35
N LEU A 76 -17.45 -10.84 -10.53
CA LEU A 76 -16.37 -10.53 -9.60
C LEU A 76 -16.37 -11.55 -8.46
N ILE A 77 -15.21 -12.18 -8.24
CA ILE A 77 -15.00 -13.24 -7.26
C ILE A 77 -13.72 -12.94 -6.48
N LEU A 78 -13.84 -12.88 -5.15
CA LEU A 78 -12.68 -12.88 -4.26
C LEU A 78 -12.03 -14.27 -4.23
N ARG A 79 -10.84 -14.38 -4.80
CA ARG A 79 -10.09 -15.65 -4.90
C ARG A 79 -9.19 -15.91 -3.70
N ASN A 80 -8.64 -14.85 -3.13
CA ASN A 80 -7.73 -14.92 -1.99
C ASN A 80 -7.86 -13.65 -1.15
N ILE A 81 -7.80 -13.80 0.16
CA ILE A 81 -7.73 -12.70 1.12
C ILE A 81 -6.69 -13.11 2.17
N GLN A 82 -5.57 -12.42 2.17
CA GLN A 82 -4.52 -12.54 3.16
C GLN A 82 -4.42 -11.23 3.95
N LEU A 83 -3.51 -11.16 4.93
CA LEU A 83 -3.40 -9.96 5.76
C LEU A 83 -3.06 -8.71 4.94
N ASP A 84 -2.23 -8.87 3.92
CA ASP A 84 -1.70 -7.76 3.12
C ASP A 84 -2.11 -7.83 1.64
N GLU A 85 -2.79 -8.89 1.19
CA GLU A 85 -3.16 -9.10 -0.22
C GLU A 85 -4.65 -9.50 -0.39
N ILE A 86 -5.32 -8.92 -1.38
CA ILE A 86 -6.60 -9.38 -1.92
C ILE A 86 -6.44 -9.70 -3.40
N MET A 87 -6.94 -10.87 -3.83
CA MET A 87 -7.05 -11.23 -5.23
C MET A 87 -8.51 -11.31 -5.67
N ILE A 88 -8.83 -10.63 -6.77
CA ILE A 88 -10.15 -10.58 -7.39
C ILE A 88 -10.03 -11.13 -8.81
N ASN A 89 -10.92 -12.03 -9.20
CA ASN A 89 -11.10 -12.45 -10.59
C ASN A 89 -12.48 -12.01 -11.09
N GLY A 90 -12.63 -11.89 -12.40
CA GLY A 90 -13.88 -11.50 -13.04
C GLY A 90 -13.59 -10.57 -14.21
N GLU A 91 -14.63 -10.03 -14.84
CA GLU A 91 -14.47 -9.02 -15.89
C GLU A 91 -14.45 -7.63 -15.26
N ILE A 92 -13.27 -7.03 -15.18
CA ILE A 92 -13.07 -5.72 -14.56
C ILE A 92 -13.34 -4.62 -15.58
N LEU A 93 -14.30 -3.73 -15.29
CA LEU A 93 -14.69 -2.64 -16.17
C LEU A 93 -14.15 -1.29 -15.68
N GLN A 94 -14.12 -1.08 -14.36
CA GLN A 94 -13.64 0.17 -13.77
C GLN A 94 -12.90 -0.09 -12.46
N ILE A 95 -11.85 0.69 -12.25
CA ILE A 95 -11.20 0.86 -10.96
C ILE A 95 -11.17 2.35 -10.64
N LYS A 96 -11.72 2.73 -9.48
CA LYS A 96 -11.70 4.10 -8.98
C LYS A 96 -10.99 4.15 -7.64
N VAL A 97 -9.95 4.98 -7.56
CA VAL A 97 -9.23 5.29 -6.31
C VAL A 97 -9.80 6.58 -5.74
N SER A 98 -10.31 6.52 -4.51
CA SER A 98 -10.78 7.71 -3.79
C SER A 98 -9.90 7.92 -2.57
N ILE A 99 -8.99 8.90 -2.62
CA ILE A 99 -8.06 9.22 -1.52
C ILE A 99 -8.69 10.33 -0.67
N SER A 100 -8.81 10.09 0.63
CA SER A 100 -9.18 11.11 1.62
C SER A 100 -7.88 11.69 2.20
N GLY A 101 -7.64 12.97 1.94
CA GLY A 101 -6.52 13.74 2.49
C GLY A 101 -6.78 14.24 3.90
#